data_AF-A0A5K1FVI4-F1
#
_entry.id   AF-A0A5K1FVI4-F1
#
_cell.length_a   1.000
_cell.length_b   1.000
_cell.length_c   1.000
_cell.angle_alpha   90.00
_cell.angle_beta   90.00
_cell.angle_gamma   90.00
#
_symmetry.space_group_name_H-M   'P 1'
#
loop_
_entity.id
_entity.type
_entity.pdbx_description
1 polymer ?
#
loop_
_entity_poly.entity_id
_entity_poly.type
_entity_poly.pdbx_seq_one_letter_code
_entity_poly.pdbx_strand_id
1 'polypeptide(L)'
;GVSKGLVADRLLSTMLQRGMVPDFVLCIGDDRSDEDMFEVISKAMVGSTLSPSTEVFACTVGRKPSKAKYYLDDTTEIVRMLQSLASVSDQGPRISPS
;
A
#
# COMPACT_ATOMS: atom_id res chain seq x y z
N GLY A 1 21.55 -9.74 -3.38
CA GLY A 1 20.52 -9.78 -4.45
C GLY A 1 19.56 -8.62 -4.26
N VAL A 2 18.89 -8.17 -5.32
CA VAL A 2 17.86 -7.13 -5.24
C VAL A 2 16.49 -7.82 -5.14
N SER A 3 15.65 -7.43 -4.19
CA SER A 3 14.28 -7.92 -4.02
C SER A 3 13.29 -6.75 -3.89
N LYS A 4 12.01 -7.00 -4.21
CA LYS A 4 10.95 -5.99 -4.04
C LYS A 4 10.80 -5.56 -2.57
N GLY A 5 10.99 -6.50 -1.63
CA GLY A 5 11.07 -6.20 -0.19
C GLY A 5 12.18 -5.21 0.18
N LEU A 6 13.39 -5.39 -0.35
CA LEU A 6 14.50 -4.45 -0.11
C LEU A 6 14.20 -3.05 -0.68
N VAL A 7 13.51 -2.97 -1.83
CA VAL A 7 13.09 -1.69 -2.41
C VAL A 7 12.05 -1.01 -1.52
N ALA A 8 11.06 -1.75 -1.02
CA ALA A 8 10.03 -1.21 -0.13
C ALA A 8 10.61 -0.72 1.20
N ASP A 9 11.54 -1.47 1.80
CA ASP A 9 12.23 -1.10 3.04
C ASP A 9 13.01 0.21 2.87
N ARG A 10 13.75 0.33 1.75
CA ARG A 10 14.49 1.55 1.40
C ARG A 10 13.56 2.73 1.16
N LEU A 11 12.43 2.53 0.49
CA LEU A 11 11.44 3.59 0.25
C LEU A 11 10.93 4.16 1.58
N LEU A 12 10.45 3.29 2.47
CA LEU A 12 9.93 3.69 3.78
C LEU A 12 11.00 4.37 4.64
N SER A 13 12.21 3.79 4.69
CA SER A 13 13.35 4.37 5.41
C SER A 13 13.71 5.76 4.87
N THR A 14 13.69 5.94 3.54
CA THR A 14 13.98 7.23 2.91
C THR A 14 12.91 8.27 3.22
N MET A 15 11.63 7.88 3.25
CA MET A 15 10.54 8.77 3.64
C MET A 15 10.70 9.22 5.09
N LEU A 16 10.97 8.29 6.00
CA LEU A 16 11.19 8.58 7.42
C LEU A 16 12.38 9.52 7.64
N GLN A 17 13.50 9.29 6.94
CA GLN A 17 14.67 10.18 6.99
C GLN A 17 14.37 11.60 6.50
N ARG A 18 13.39 11.75 5.59
CA ARG A 18 12.90 13.04 5.11
C ARG A 18 11.80 13.64 5.99
N GLY A 19 11.50 13.03 7.13
CA GLY A 19 10.41 13.45 8.02
C GLY A 19 9.01 13.24 7.43
N MET A 20 8.88 12.40 6.41
CA MET A 20 7.60 12.04 5.80
C MET A 20 7.13 10.71 6.38
N VAL A 21 6.01 10.73 7.10
CA VAL A 21 5.33 9.51 7.56
C VAL A 21 4.05 9.36 6.74
N PRO A 22 3.89 8.29 5.95
CA PRO A 22 2.68 8.11 5.17
C PRO A 22 1.51 7.81 6.11
N ASP A 23 0.39 8.46 5.89
CA ASP A 23 -0.91 8.17 6.52
C ASP A 23 -1.69 7.09 5.76
N PHE A 24 -1.35 6.85 4.50
CA PHE A 24 -1.93 5.81 3.65
C PHE A 24 -0.86 5.05 2.87
N VAL A 25 -1.00 3.71 2.79
CA VAL A 25 -0.14 2.82 2.01
C VAL A 25 -0.98 1.83 1.22
N LEU A 26 -0.89 1.90 -0.11
CA LEU A 26 -1.44 0.90 -1.03
C LEU A 26 -0.29 0.10 -1.65
N CYS A 27 -0.29 -1.21 -1.45
CA CYS A 27 0.75 -2.13 -1.90
C CYS A 27 0.10 -3.26 -2.70
N ILE A 28 0.45 -3.44 -3.98
CA ILE A 28 -0.20 -4.41 -4.88
C ILE A 28 0.87 -5.28 -5.55
N GLY A 29 0.64 -6.59 -5.62
CA GLY A 29 1.55 -7.52 -6.28
C GLY A 29 0.88 -8.84 -6.69
N ASP A 30 1.39 -9.50 -7.72
CA ASP A 30 0.75 -10.63 -8.40
C ASP A 30 1.61 -11.91 -8.40
N ASP A 31 2.87 -11.85 -7.98
CA ASP A 31 3.79 -12.98 -8.05
C ASP A 31 4.47 -13.30 -6.71
N ARG A 32 5.37 -14.29 -6.73
CA ARG A 32 6.10 -14.73 -5.54
C ARG A 32 7.08 -13.67 -5.03
N SER A 33 7.62 -12.83 -5.90
CA SER A 33 8.57 -11.79 -5.51
C SER A 33 7.91 -10.65 -4.73
N ASP A 34 6.59 -10.47 -4.87
CA ASP A 34 5.80 -9.51 -4.09
C ASP A 34 5.60 -9.94 -2.63
N GLU A 35 5.76 -11.22 -2.31
CA GLU A 35 5.63 -11.71 -0.94
C GLU A 35 6.69 -11.12 0.01
N ASP A 36 7.88 -10.81 -0.51
CA ASP A 36 8.91 -10.11 0.27
C ASP A 36 8.52 -8.64 0.53
N MET A 37 7.80 -8.02 -0.42
CA MET A 37 7.28 -6.66 -0.27
C MET A 37 6.17 -6.61 0.78
N PHE A 38 5.21 -7.54 0.74
CA PHE A 38 4.13 -7.62 1.74
C PHE A 38 4.67 -7.85 3.15
N GLU A 39 5.69 -8.70 3.30
CA GLU A 39 6.32 -8.94 4.60
C GLU A 39 6.95 -7.68 5.19
N VAL A 40 7.66 -6.90 4.37
CA VAL A 40 8.27 -5.64 4.80
C VAL A 40 7.22 -4.62 5.21
N ILE A 41 6.16 -4.46 4.43
CA ILE A 41 5.05 -3.56 4.79
C ILE A 41 4.40 -3.98 6.11
N SER A 42 4.15 -5.29 6.31
CA SER A 42 3.59 -5.79 7.56
C SER A 42 4.53 -5.56 8.76
N LYS A 43 5.84 -5.73 8.58
CA LYS A 43 6.83 -5.44 9.61
C LYS A 43 6.88 -3.95 9.94
N ALA A 44 6.76 -3.08 8.93
CA ALA A 44 6.76 -1.63 9.11
C ALA A 44 5.59 -1.13 9.96
N MET A 45 4.43 -1.80 9.90
CA MET A 45 3.28 -1.51 10.77
C MET A 45 3.55 -1.81 12.25
N VAL A 46 4.34 -2.85 12.54
CA VAL A 46 4.65 -3.27 13.92
C VAL A 46 5.89 -2.55 14.46
N GLY A 47 6.87 -2.28 13.59
CA GLY A 47 8.19 -1.76 13.94
C GLY A 47 8.30 -0.25 14.12
N SER A 48 7.16 0.48 14.19
CA SER A 48 7.11 1.95 14.30
C SER A 48 7.67 2.74 13.10
N THR A 49 7.97 2.08 11.97
CA THR A 49 8.31 2.77 10.71
C THR A 49 7.09 3.47 10.12
N LEU A 50 5.91 2.86 10.26
CA LEU A 50 4.62 3.47 9.97
C LEU A 50 3.95 3.92 11.27
N SER A 51 3.11 4.95 11.18
CA SER A 51 2.28 5.36 12.31
C SER A 51 1.25 4.27 12.61
N PRO A 52 0.84 4.08 13.88
CA PRO A 52 -0.33 3.26 14.21
C PRO A 52 -1.62 3.71 13.52
N SER A 53 -1.70 4.98 13.11
CA SER A 53 -2.81 5.55 12.36
C SER A 53 -2.69 5.39 10.84
N THR A 54 -1.58 4.85 10.33
CA THR A 54 -1.39 4.65 8.90
C THR A 54 -2.36 3.57 8.41
N GLU A 55 -3.19 3.90 7.41
CA GLU A 55 -4.07 2.94 6.76
C GLU A 55 -3.29 2.14 5.71
N VAL A 56 -3.22 0.82 5.88
CA VAL A 56 -2.43 -0.06 5.03
C VAL A 56 -3.31 -1.07 4.30
N PHE A 57 -3.22 -1.04 2.98
CA PHE A 57 -3.91 -1.94 2.05
C PHE A 57 -2.88 -2.71 1.22
N ALA A 58 -2.48 -3.87 1.72
CA ALA A 58 -1.67 -4.83 0.97
C ALA A 58 -2.57 -5.82 0.23
N CYS A 59 -2.48 -5.84 -1.09
CA CYS A 59 -3.36 -6.59 -2.00
C CYS A 59 -2.54 -7.53 -2.87
N THR A 60 -2.90 -8.81 -2.88
CA THR A 60 -2.40 -9.75 -3.89
C THR A 60 -3.34 -9.79 -5.10
N VAL A 61 -2.83 -9.97 -6.31
CA VAL A 61 -3.67 -10.12 -7.52
C VAL A 61 -3.94 -11.61 -7.74
N GLY A 62 -5.22 -11.93 -7.93
CA GLY A 62 -5.74 -13.29 -7.97
C GLY A 62 -5.94 -13.89 -6.59
N ARG A 63 -6.83 -14.88 -6.51
CA ARG A 63 -7.13 -15.60 -5.27
C ARG A 63 -6.11 -16.71 -5.04
N LYS A 64 -5.11 -16.44 -4.22
CA LYS A 64 -4.00 -17.36 -3.91
C LYS A 64 -3.49 -17.16 -2.48
N PRO A 65 -2.76 -18.14 -1.91
CA PRO A 65 -2.05 -17.92 -0.66
C PRO A 65 -1.07 -16.75 -0.79
N SER A 66 -1.15 -15.80 0.13
CA SER A 66 -0.29 -14.60 0.16
C SER A 66 -0.16 -14.06 1.58
N LYS A 67 0.93 -13.35 1.85
CA LYS A 67 1.12 -12.52 3.05
C LYS A 67 0.32 -11.21 3.00
N ALA A 68 -0.21 -10.83 1.83
CA ALA A 68 -1.12 -9.71 1.70
C ALA A 68 -2.44 -9.96 2.45
N LYS A 69 -3.03 -8.91 3.01
CA LYS A 69 -4.30 -9.00 3.76
C LYS A 69 -5.52 -9.07 2.85
N TYR A 70 -5.45 -8.43 1.69
CA TYR A 70 -6.54 -8.31 0.73
C TYR A 70 -6.14 -8.95 -0.60
N TYR A 71 -7.12 -9.14 -1.48
CA TYR A 71 -6.89 -9.54 -2.86
C TYR A 71 -7.74 -8.70 -3.83
N LEU A 72 -7.26 -8.61 -5.06
CA LEU A 72 -8.01 -8.14 -6.23
C LEU A 72 -8.12 -9.30 -7.20
N ASP A 73 -9.28 -9.54 -7.81
CA ASP A 73 -9.51 -10.73 -8.64
C ASP A 73 -8.60 -10.75 -9.87
N ASP A 74 -8.44 -9.60 -10.53
CA ASP A 74 -7.57 -9.44 -11.68
C ASP A 74 -7.07 -7.99 -11.85
N THR A 75 -6.29 -7.75 -12.91
CA THR A 75 -5.71 -6.44 -13.19
C THR A 75 -6.74 -5.37 -13.57
N THR A 76 -7.92 -5.77 -14.05
CA THR A 76 -9.04 -4.85 -14.33
C THR A 76 -9.55 -4.22 -13.04
N GLU A 77 -9.58 -4.99 -11.95
CA GLU A 77 -9.99 -4.44 -10.64
C GLU A 77 -9.00 -3.42 -10.10
N ILE A 78 -7.69 -3.60 -10.36
CA ILE A 78 -6.68 -2.58 -10.01
C ILE A 78 -7.02 -1.26 -10.71
N VAL A 79 -7.29 -1.31 -12.02
CA VAL A 79 -7.63 -0.12 -12.81
C VAL A 79 -8.90 0.53 -12.28
N ARG A 80 -9.96 -0.24 -12.03
CA ARG A 80 -11.24 0.27 -11.50
C ARG A 80 -11.07 0.92 -10.12
N MET A 81 -10.29 0.30 -9.24
CA MET A 81 -10.00 0.83 -7.92
C MET A 81 -9.25 2.16 -8.02
N LEU A 82 -8.18 2.23 -8.83
CA LEU A 82 -7.41 3.47 -9.01
C LEU A 82 -8.25 4.58 -9.67
N GLN A 83 -9.10 4.24 -10.64
CA GLN A 83 -10.05 5.18 -11.25
C GLN A 83 -11.04 5.72 -10.22
N SER A 84 -11.56 4.85 -9.35
CA SER A 84 -12.48 5.24 -8.29
C SER A 84 -11.82 6.21 -7.31
N LEU A 85 -10.60 5.90 -6.87
CA LEU A 85 -9.80 6.79 -6.01
C LEU A 85 -9.57 8.16 -6.66
N ALA A 86 -9.19 8.18 -7.94
CA ALA A 86 -9.00 9.42 -8.69
C ALA A 86 -10.30 10.25 -8.78
N SER A 87 -11.42 9.60 -9.11
CA SER A 87 -12.72 10.29 -9.24
C SER A 87 -13.20 10.92 -7.93
N VAL A 88 -12.90 10.31 -6.78
CA VAL A 88 -13.26 10.83 -5.47
C VAL A 88 -12.33 11.98 -5.07
N SER A 89 -11.04 11.88 -5.41
CA SER A 89 -10.06 12.95 -5.16
C SER A 89 -10.44 14.26 -5.85
N ASP A 90 -11.02 14.20 -7.05
CA ASP A 90 -11.43 15.38 -7.82
C ASP A 90 -12.67 16.10 -7.24
N GLN A 91 -13.43 15.47 -6.34
CA GLN A 91 -14.64 16.08 -5.78
C GLN A 91 -14.39 17.12 -4.67
N GLY A 92 -13.14 17.31 -4.24
CA GLY A 92 -12.75 18.29 -3.21
C GLY A 92 -13.44 18.08 -1.85
N PRO A 93 -13.04 18.81 -0.79
CA PRO A 93 -13.77 18.79 0.46
C PRO A 93 -15.16 19.38 0.23
N ARG A 94 -16.22 18.60 0.51
CA ARG A 94 -17.58 19.17 0.60
C ARG A 94 -17.60 20.13 1.77
N ILE A 95 -17.46 21.43 1.51
CA ILE A 95 -17.71 22.46 2.51
C ILE A 95 -19.21 22.39 2.84
N SER A 96 -19.56 21.73 3.94
CA SER A 96 -20.91 21.83 4.50
C SER A 96 -21.14 23.28 4.93
N PRO A 97 -22.20 23.97 4.46
CA PRO A 97 -22.54 25.30 4.95
C PRO A 97 -22.80 25.20 6.46
N SER A 98 -22.21 26.12 7.22
CA SER A 98 -22.50 26.36 8.64
C SER A 98 -23.92 26.84 8.85
#